data_AF-A0A958URW7-F1
#
_entry.id   AF-A0A958URW7-F1
#
_cell.length_a   1.000
_cell.length_b   1.000
_cell.length_c   1.000
_cell.angle_alpha   90.00
_cell.angle_beta   90.00
_cell.angle_gamma   90.00
#
_symmetry.space_group_name_H-M   'P 1'
#
loop_
_entity.id
_entity.type
_entity.pdbx_description
1 polymer ?
#
loop_
_entity_poly.entity_id
_entity_poly.type
_entity_poly.pdbx_seq_one_letter_code
_entity_poly.pdbx_strand_id
1 'polypeptide(L)'
;KIAELKEILPEYTITAFFGTWCGDSKKYIPVFYKILDAADFPLERLTVIALSNENKYYKQSPGGEEEGLNIHRVPTFIFYKDGKEINRIVEHPVENIETDMLQLLTKEYHNFYYGVTLANEELESLGTKKFIKNSKKISFKIAPFINSKYDLNTFCKVLLAKDKKEEAVAIAYLNTQIFPSEISVYETLANIQGLANKKADAIVNYKKALEIDPEREDLKSLMSLFEKDLKNEKK
;
A
#
# COMPACT_ATOMS: atom_id res chain seq x y z
N LYS A 1 -26.49 -5.98 -14.13
CA LYS A 1 -25.60 -5.33 -13.13
C LYS A 1 -26.40 -4.66 -12.03
N ILE A 2 -26.99 -3.46 -12.19
CA ILE A 2 -27.72 -2.80 -11.09
C ILE A 2 -28.83 -3.66 -10.47
N ALA A 3 -29.67 -4.29 -11.29
CA ALA A 3 -30.72 -5.19 -10.79
C ALA A 3 -30.16 -6.36 -9.95
N GLU A 4 -29.00 -6.92 -10.34
CA GLU A 4 -28.34 -8.00 -9.58
C GLU A 4 -27.72 -7.47 -8.28
N LEU A 5 -27.08 -6.29 -8.32
CA LEU A 5 -26.56 -5.64 -7.12
C LEU A 5 -27.66 -5.34 -6.11
N LYS A 6 -28.83 -4.90 -6.57
CA LYS A 6 -29.99 -4.63 -5.72
C LYS A 6 -30.44 -5.86 -4.93
N GLU A 7 -30.37 -7.06 -5.52
CA GLU A 7 -30.71 -8.31 -4.82
C GLU A 7 -29.61 -8.77 -3.85
N ILE A 8 -28.34 -8.53 -4.18
CA ILE A 8 -27.19 -9.09 -3.44
C ILE A 8 -26.72 -8.16 -2.30
N LEU A 9 -26.59 -6.85 -2.58
CA LEU A 9 -26.03 -5.87 -1.64
C LEU A 9 -26.75 -5.79 -0.27
N PRO A 10 -28.07 -6.04 -0.15
CA PRO A 10 -28.75 -6.06 1.15
C PRO A 10 -28.23 -7.12 2.13
N GLU A 11 -27.35 -8.04 1.75
CA GLU A 11 -26.70 -8.96 2.69
C GLU A 11 -25.41 -8.36 3.30
N TYR A 12 -24.90 -7.25 2.76
CA TYR A 12 -23.56 -6.74 3.06
C TYR A 12 -23.58 -5.41 3.81
N THR A 13 -22.52 -5.17 4.59
CA THR A 13 -22.15 -3.82 5.04
C THR A 13 -20.90 -3.37 4.29
N ILE A 14 -20.73 -2.06 4.12
CA ILE A 14 -19.63 -1.50 3.35
C ILE A 14 -18.90 -0.45 4.19
N THR A 15 -17.57 -0.51 4.19
CA THR A 15 -16.73 0.57 4.73
C THR A 15 -15.91 1.17 3.61
N ALA A 16 -16.03 2.50 3.43
CA ALA A 16 -15.29 3.25 2.44
C ALA A 16 -14.27 4.18 3.11
N PHE A 17 -13.00 4.07 2.73
CA PHE A 17 -11.94 4.99 3.11
C PHE A 17 -11.66 5.94 1.95
N PHE A 18 -11.58 7.24 2.19
CA PHE A 18 -11.33 8.21 1.13
C PHE A 18 -10.50 9.41 1.61
N GLY A 19 -9.97 10.19 0.66
CA GLY A 19 -9.31 11.46 0.94
C GLY A 19 -9.78 12.54 -0.02
N THR A 20 -10.28 13.67 0.48
CA THR A 20 -10.74 14.81 -0.35
C THR A 20 -9.65 15.42 -1.23
N TRP A 21 -8.39 15.16 -0.88
CA TRP A 21 -7.19 15.57 -1.61
C TRP A 21 -6.82 14.63 -2.76
N CYS A 22 -7.32 13.39 -2.77
CA CYS A 22 -6.96 12.37 -3.77
C CYS A 22 -7.85 12.48 -5.03
N GLY A 23 -7.22 12.46 -6.21
CA GLY A 23 -7.91 12.53 -7.50
C GLY A 23 -8.85 11.34 -7.73
N ASP A 24 -8.42 10.13 -7.40
CA ASP A 24 -9.25 8.93 -7.52
C ASP A 24 -10.42 8.94 -6.54
N SER A 25 -10.26 9.53 -5.36
CA SER A 25 -11.37 9.68 -4.42
C SER A 25 -12.43 10.62 -4.98
N LYS A 26 -12.01 11.76 -5.56
CA LYS A 26 -12.93 12.69 -6.24
C LYS A 26 -13.65 12.04 -7.43
N LYS A 27 -13.01 11.07 -8.09
CA LYS A 27 -13.57 10.36 -9.24
C LYS A 27 -14.54 9.25 -8.83
N TYR A 28 -14.13 8.36 -7.95
CA TYR A 28 -14.84 7.09 -7.71
C TYR A 28 -15.82 7.14 -6.55
N ILE A 29 -15.65 8.01 -5.55
CA ILE A 29 -16.65 8.15 -4.46
C ILE A 29 -18.03 8.56 -5.02
N PRO A 30 -18.15 9.58 -5.89
CA PRO A 30 -19.48 9.95 -6.43
C PRO A 30 -20.09 8.85 -7.31
N VAL A 31 -19.27 8.14 -8.09
CA VAL A 31 -19.73 7.01 -8.91
C VAL A 31 -20.25 5.89 -8.03
N PHE A 32 -19.53 5.56 -6.96
CA PHE A 32 -19.93 4.54 -6.00
C PHE A 32 -21.28 4.87 -5.33
N TYR A 33 -21.48 6.11 -4.88
CA TYR A 33 -22.76 6.56 -4.33
C TYR A 33 -23.92 6.44 -5.33
N LYS A 34 -23.72 6.78 -6.61
CA LYS A 34 -24.76 6.62 -7.65
C LYS A 34 -25.16 5.17 -7.85
N ILE A 35 -24.22 4.23 -7.72
CA ILE A 35 -24.49 2.79 -7.83
C ILE A 35 -25.29 2.30 -6.63
N LEU A 36 -24.91 2.72 -5.41
CA LEU A 36 -25.64 2.37 -4.20
C LEU A 36 -27.08 2.91 -4.21
N ASP A 37 -27.26 4.16 -4.63
CA ASP A 37 -28.57 4.79 -4.79
C ASP A 37 -29.44 4.03 -5.82
N ALA A 38 -28.88 3.75 -7.00
CA ALA A 38 -29.58 2.99 -8.04
C ALA A 38 -29.90 1.53 -7.65
N ALA A 39 -29.18 0.96 -6.68
CA ALA A 39 -29.40 -0.37 -6.14
C ALA A 39 -30.28 -0.38 -4.88
N ASP A 40 -30.86 0.76 -4.48
CA ASP A 40 -31.63 0.93 -3.25
C ASP A 40 -30.89 0.43 -2.00
N PHE A 41 -29.57 0.64 -1.94
CA PHE A 41 -28.76 0.20 -0.81
C PHE A 41 -29.04 1.06 0.45
N PRO A 42 -29.31 0.46 1.61
CA PRO A 42 -29.55 1.21 2.85
C PRO A 42 -28.25 1.87 3.33
N LEU A 43 -28.16 3.20 3.20
CA LEU A 43 -26.94 3.96 3.52
C LEU A 43 -26.53 3.88 5.00
N GLU A 44 -27.43 3.46 5.90
CA GLU A 44 -27.11 3.15 7.29
C GLU A 44 -26.13 1.97 7.43
N ARG A 45 -25.97 1.17 6.38
CA ARG A 45 -24.99 0.07 6.27
C ARG A 45 -23.71 0.47 5.54
N LEU A 46 -23.57 1.75 5.19
CA LEU A 46 -22.36 2.34 4.64
C LEU A 46 -21.67 3.19 5.71
N THR A 47 -20.44 2.81 6.08
CA THR A 47 -19.54 3.64 6.88
C THR A 47 -18.55 4.33 5.95
N VAL A 48 -18.36 5.64 6.09
CA VAL A 48 -17.37 6.40 5.29
C VAL A 48 -16.40 7.13 6.20
N ILE A 49 -15.10 6.88 6.00
CA ILE A 49 -14.02 7.38 6.83
C ILE A 49 -13.06 8.22 5.98
N ALA A 50 -12.83 9.46 6.41
CA ALA A 50 -11.90 10.37 5.75
C ALA A 50 -10.48 10.21 6.32
N LEU A 51 -9.48 10.22 5.43
CA LEU A 51 -8.07 10.05 5.77
C LEU A 51 -7.22 11.29 5.47
N SER A 52 -6.22 11.53 6.31
CA SER A 52 -5.31 12.68 6.19
C SER A 52 -4.25 12.50 5.09
N ASN A 53 -3.78 13.63 4.53
CA ASN A 53 -2.63 13.70 3.62
C ASN A 53 -1.37 14.28 4.30
N GLU A 54 -1.45 14.63 5.58
CA GLU A 54 -0.30 15.18 6.29
C GLU A 54 0.78 14.10 6.42
N ASN A 55 2.05 14.45 6.20
CA ASN A 55 3.15 13.47 6.17
C ASN A 55 3.16 12.53 7.39
N LYS A 56 2.90 13.07 8.59
CA LYS A 56 2.88 12.30 9.84
C LYS A 56 1.65 11.39 9.96
N TYR A 57 0.53 11.79 9.39
CA TYR A 57 -0.77 11.12 9.50
C TYR A 57 -1.25 10.59 8.14
N TYR A 58 -0.30 10.30 7.24
CA TYR A 58 -0.62 9.98 5.85
C TYR A 58 -1.47 8.72 5.78
N LYS A 59 -2.68 8.86 5.23
CA LYS A 59 -3.72 7.83 5.14
C LYS A 59 -4.16 7.28 6.51
N GLN A 60 -4.13 8.11 7.56
CA GLN A 60 -4.69 7.79 8.88
C GLN A 60 -5.97 8.58 9.13
N SER A 61 -6.92 7.98 9.85
CA SER A 61 -8.08 8.68 10.38
C SER A 61 -7.83 9.13 11.82
N PRO A 62 -8.62 10.08 12.34
CA PRO A 62 -8.46 10.54 13.73
C PRO A 62 -8.70 9.45 14.79
N GLY A 63 -9.54 8.46 14.50
CA GLY A 63 -9.92 7.40 15.43
C GLY A 63 -9.18 6.07 15.22
N GLY A 64 -8.26 5.98 14.25
CA GLY A 64 -7.54 4.74 13.93
C GLY A 64 -8.42 3.67 13.26
N GLU A 65 -9.55 4.06 12.67
CA GLU A 65 -10.48 3.13 12.00
C GLU A 65 -9.83 2.33 10.86
N GLU A 66 -8.69 2.79 10.32
CA GLU A 66 -7.95 2.07 9.27
C GLU A 66 -6.92 1.05 9.81
N GLU A 67 -6.74 0.95 11.13
CA GLU A 67 -5.83 0.01 11.77
C GLU A 67 -6.22 -1.45 11.48
N GLY A 68 -5.22 -2.28 11.16
CA GLY A 68 -5.43 -3.69 10.80
C GLY A 68 -6.12 -3.94 9.44
N LEU A 69 -6.63 -2.90 8.77
CA LEU A 69 -7.36 -3.05 7.51
C LEU A 69 -6.49 -2.91 6.26
N ASN A 70 -5.17 -2.76 6.37
CA ASN A 70 -4.24 -2.59 5.24
C ASN A 70 -4.69 -1.49 4.23
N ILE A 71 -5.13 -0.33 4.73
CA ILE A 71 -5.51 0.80 3.87
C ILE A 71 -4.27 1.52 3.36
N HIS A 72 -3.81 1.12 2.17
CA HIS A 72 -2.62 1.68 1.54
C HIS A 72 -2.94 2.60 0.37
N ARG A 73 -4.16 2.55 -0.20
CA ARG A 73 -4.67 3.47 -1.23
C ARG A 73 -6.05 4.03 -0.88
N VAL A 74 -6.41 5.15 -1.49
CA VAL A 74 -7.75 5.75 -1.36
C VAL A 74 -8.29 6.18 -2.73
N PRO A 75 -9.57 5.93 -3.05
CA PRO A 75 -10.58 5.38 -2.16
C PRO A 75 -10.44 3.85 -2.03
N THR A 76 -10.78 3.28 -0.89
CA THR A 76 -10.86 1.83 -0.71
C THR A 76 -12.26 1.47 -0.24
N PHE A 77 -12.93 0.54 -0.91
CA PHE A 77 -14.27 0.07 -0.58
C PHE A 77 -14.17 -1.37 -0.09
N ILE A 78 -14.51 -1.64 1.16
CA ILE A 78 -14.44 -2.97 1.77
C ILE A 78 -15.86 -3.49 2.00
N PHE A 79 -16.14 -4.70 1.52
CA PHE A 79 -17.44 -5.35 1.62
C PHE A 79 -17.39 -6.45 2.66
N TYR A 80 -18.34 -6.41 3.59
CA TYR A 80 -18.44 -7.37 4.68
C TYR A 80 -19.76 -8.12 4.62
N LYS A 81 -19.71 -9.42 4.94
CA LYS A 81 -20.89 -10.27 5.16
C LYS A 81 -20.73 -10.95 6.51
N ASP A 82 -21.76 -10.87 7.35
CA ASP A 82 -21.74 -11.43 8.71
C ASP A 82 -20.52 -10.98 9.55
N GLY A 83 -20.11 -9.72 9.37
CA GLY A 83 -18.96 -9.13 10.06
C GLY A 83 -17.58 -9.56 9.53
N LYS A 84 -17.52 -10.40 8.49
CA LYS A 84 -16.27 -10.82 7.85
C LYS A 84 -16.08 -10.10 6.54
N GLU A 85 -14.87 -9.60 6.32
CA GLU A 85 -14.50 -9.06 5.03
C GLU A 85 -14.57 -10.17 3.97
N ILE A 86 -15.29 -9.90 2.88
CA ILE A 86 -15.38 -10.80 1.74
C ILE A 86 -14.38 -10.41 0.67
N ASN A 87 -14.37 -9.12 0.29
CA ASN A 87 -13.45 -8.55 -0.69
C ASN A 87 -13.45 -7.02 -0.63
N ARG A 88 -12.59 -6.39 -1.43
CA ARG A 88 -12.45 -4.93 -1.51
C ARG A 88 -12.07 -4.43 -2.89
N ILE A 89 -12.41 -3.18 -3.20
CA ILE A 89 -11.85 -2.42 -4.34
C ILE A 89 -10.85 -1.42 -3.77
N VAL A 90 -9.65 -1.30 -4.36
CA VAL A 90 -8.56 -0.47 -3.86
C VAL A 90 -8.13 0.53 -4.93
N GLU A 91 -8.46 1.82 -4.71
CA GLU A 91 -8.20 3.02 -5.52
C GLU A 91 -8.72 3.00 -6.96
N HIS A 92 -8.34 2.00 -7.75
CA HIS A 92 -8.83 1.79 -9.10
C HIS A 92 -9.62 0.48 -9.20
N PRO A 93 -10.75 0.46 -9.94
CA PRO A 93 -11.36 -0.80 -10.33
C PRO A 93 -10.49 -1.51 -11.37
N VAL A 94 -10.55 -2.84 -11.38
CA VAL A 94 -9.95 -3.70 -12.41
C VAL A 94 -10.63 -3.47 -13.76
N GLU A 95 -11.97 -3.37 -13.78
CA GLU A 95 -12.74 -3.02 -14.97
C GLU A 95 -13.50 -1.70 -14.78
N ASN A 96 -14.45 -1.69 -13.85
CA ASN A 96 -15.22 -0.53 -13.42
C ASN A 96 -15.98 -0.88 -12.14
N ILE A 97 -16.39 0.13 -11.36
CA ILE A 97 -16.97 -0.08 -10.03
C ILE A 97 -18.16 -1.05 -10.03
N GLU A 98 -19.13 -0.91 -10.94
CA GLU A 98 -20.29 -1.81 -11.01
C GLU A 98 -19.90 -3.26 -11.28
N THR A 99 -18.95 -3.46 -12.20
CA THR A 99 -18.52 -4.80 -12.60
C THR A 99 -17.72 -5.45 -11.49
N ASP A 100 -16.75 -4.73 -10.94
CA ASP A 100 -15.95 -5.19 -9.82
C ASP A 100 -16.82 -5.54 -8.62
N MET A 101 -17.84 -4.73 -8.30
CA MET A 101 -18.82 -5.04 -7.25
C MET A 101 -19.54 -6.36 -7.50
N LEU A 102 -20.03 -6.63 -8.72
CA LEU A 102 -20.62 -7.95 -9.00
C LEU A 102 -19.58 -9.07 -8.83
N GLN A 103 -18.39 -8.90 -9.41
CA GLN A 103 -17.37 -9.94 -9.42
C GLN A 103 -16.91 -10.29 -8.00
N LEU A 104 -16.61 -9.29 -7.18
CA LEU A 104 -16.12 -9.46 -5.82
C LEU A 104 -17.14 -10.11 -4.88
N LEU A 105 -18.44 -10.01 -5.18
CA LEU A 105 -19.52 -10.58 -4.38
C LEU A 105 -19.93 -11.97 -4.85
N THR A 106 -19.57 -12.39 -6.06
CA THR A 106 -20.11 -13.62 -6.69
C THR A 106 -19.05 -14.67 -7.04
N LYS A 107 -17.78 -14.29 -7.14
CA LYS A 107 -16.69 -15.19 -7.55
C LYS A 107 -15.34 -14.77 -6.96
N GLU A 108 -14.30 -15.54 -7.26
CA GLU A 108 -12.92 -15.18 -6.96
C GLU A 108 -12.56 -13.85 -7.65
N TYR A 109 -11.92 -12.96 -6.89
CA TYR A 109 -11.63 -11.60 -7.30
C TYR A 109 -10.31 -11.13 -6.68
N HIS A 110 -9.49 -10.48 -7.50
CA HIS A 110 -8.25 -9.81 -7.06
C HIS A 110 -8.36 -8.33 -7.38
N ASN A 111 -8.14 -7.48 -6.38
CA ASN A 111 -8.15 -6.04 -6.57
C ASN A 111 -6.93 -5.57 -7.37
N PHE A 112 -6.97 -4.35 -7.90
CA PHE A 112 -5.89 -3.79 -8.72
C PHE A 112 -4.51 -3.77 -8.02
N TYR A 113 -4.47 -3.68 -6.69
CA TYR A 113 -3.26 -3.68 -5.87
C TYR A 113 -3.04 -4.99 -5.11
N TYR A 114 -3.52 -6.12 -5.65
CA TYR A 114 -3.47 -7.43 -4.96
C TYR A 114 -2.05 -7.85 -4.54
N GLY A 115 -1.01 -7.49 -5.29
CA GLY A 115 0.37 -7.75 -4.89
C GLY A 115 0.77 -7.10 -3.55
N VAL A 116 0.20 -5.94 -3.20
CA VAL A 116 0.41 -5.29 -1.90
C VAL A 116 -0.33 -6.05 -0.79
N THR A 117 -1.53 -6.56 -1.07
CA THR A 117 -2.27 -7.45 -0.14
C THR A 117 -1.42 -8.67 0.21
N LEU A 118 -0.92 -9.38 -0.81
CA LEU A 118 -0.06 -10.56 -0.60
C LEU A 118 1.23 -10.22 0.16
N ALA A 119 1.84 -9.06 -0.13
CA ALA A 119 3.06 -8.64 0.55
C ALA A 119 2.82 -8.36 2.04
N ASN A 120 1.69 -7.74 2.39
CA ASN A 120 1.32 -7.51 3.78
C ASN A 120 1.04 -8.83 4.53
N GLU A 121 0.27 -9.74 3.93
CA GLU A 121 -0.07 -11.04 4.53
C GLU A 121 1.18 -11.89 4.80
N GLU A 122 2.09 -11.98 3.84
CA GLU A 122 3.37 -12.68 4.00
C GLU A 122 4.23 -12.02 5.09
N LEU A 123 4.24 -10.69 5.15
CA LEU A 123 4.99 -9.95 6.16
C LEU A 123 4.44 -10.17 7.57
N GLU A 124 3.11 -10.09 7.75
CA GLU A 124 2.44 -10.34 9.02
C GLU A 124 2.64 -11.79 9.49
N SER A 125 2.55 -12.75 8.57
CA SER A 125 2.75 -14.17 8.86
C SER A 125 4.18 -14.51 9.27
N LEU A 126 5.18 -13.99 8.55
CA LEU A 126 6.58 -14.35 8.73
C LEU A 126 7.30 -13.48 9.77
N GLY A 127 6.84 -12.24 9.95
CA GLY A 127 7.59 -11.18 10.59
C GLY A 127 8.78 -10.69 9.74
N THR A 128 9.25 -9.48 10.03
CA THR A 128 10.26 -8.75 9.22
C THR A 128 11.53 -9.56 8.93
N LYS A 129 12.09 -10.23 9.93
CA LYS A 129 13.36 -11.00 9.79
C LYS A 129 13.23 -12.16 8.80
N LYS A 130 12.19 -12.99 8.94
CA LYS A 130 11.98 -14.14 8.03
C LYS A 130 11.51 -13.68 6.66
N PHE A 131 10.71 -12.61 6.59
CA PHE A 131 10.28 -12.00 5.34
C PHE A 131 11.47 -11.55 4.50
N ILE A 132 12.40 -10.78 5.07
CA ILE A 132 13.62 -10.32 4.38
C ILE A 132 14.46 -11.52 3.90
N LYS A 133 14.66 -12.53 4.76
CA LYS A 133 15.40 -13.75 4.41
C LYS A 133 14.79 -14.51 3.22
N ASN A 134 13.46 -14.54 3.13
CA ASN A 134 12.72 -15.24 2.08
C ASN A 134 12.30 -14.34 0.90
N SER A 135 12.67 -13.05 0.92
CA SER A 135 12.22 -12.03 -0.03
C SER A 135 12.41 -12.40 -1.50
N LYS A 136 13.50 -13.08 -1.87
CA LYS A 136 13.72 -13.56 -3.24
C LYS A 136 12.70 -14.62 -3.67
N LYS A 137 12.27 -15.50 -2.76
CA LYS A 137 11.19 -16.46 -3.05
C LYS A 137 9.83 -15.75 -3.10
N ILE A 138 9.61 -14.85 -2.15
CA ILE A 138 8.37 -14.05 -2.07
C ILE A 138 8.21 -13.19 -3.33
N SER A 139 9.29 -12.60 -3.87
CA SER A 139 9.24 -11.78 -5.07
C SER A 139 8.76 -12.56 -6.28
N PHE A 140 9.18 -13.80 -6.49
CA PHE A 140 8.66 -14.62 -7.59
C PHE A 140 7.15 -14.88 -7.49
N LYS A 141 6.61 -15.02 -6.27
CA LYS A 141 5.17 -15.22 -6.04
C LYS A 141 4.37 -13.92 -6.27
N ILE A 142 4.90 -12.78 -5.83
CA ILE A 142 4.17 -11.52 -5.78
C ILE A 142 4.35 -10.67 -7.05
N ALA A 143 5.50 -10.75 -7.72
CA ALA A 143 5.81 -9.93 -8.90
C ALA A 143 4.74 -9.92 -10.00
N PRO A 144 4.05 -11.04 -10.33
CA PRO A 144 2.98 -11.03 -11.32
C PRO A 144 1.78 -10.12 -10.98
N PHE A 145 1.63 -9.75 -9.70
CA PHE A 145 0.53 -8.92 -9.19
C PHE A 145 0.96 -7.50 -8.80
N ILE A 146 2.21 -7.12 -9.12
CA ILE A 146 2.72 -5.76 -8.89
C ILE A 146 2.74 -5.02 -10.21
N ASN A 147 2.00 -3.91 -10.29
CA ASN A 147 1.89 -3.13 -11.51
C ASN A 147 3.15 -2.26 -11.70
N SER A 148 3.69 -1.74 -10.61
CA SER A 148 4.90 -0.93 -10.62
C SER A 148 5.59 -0.90 -9.26
N LYS A 149 6.85 -0.45 -9.23
CA LYS A 149 7.58 -0.13 -8.00
C LYS A 149 6.85 0.84 -7.07
N TYR A 150 5.94 1.67 -7.60
CA TYR A 150 5.20 2.66 -6.82
C TYR A 150 4.13 2.04 -5.93
N ASP A 151 3.71 0.81 -6.20
CA ASP A 151 2.72 0.09 -5.39
C ASP A 151 3.27 -0.16 -3.99
N LEU A 152 4.45 -0.79 -3.91
CA LEU A 152 5.15 -1.02 -2.65
C LEU A 152 5.70 0.27 -2.03
N ASN A 153 6.14 1.25 -2.84
CA ASN A 153 6.60 2.54 -2.29
C ASN A 153 5.49 3.29 -1.57
N THR A 154 4.27 3.28 -2.12
CA THR A 154 3.11 3.91 -1.46
C THR A 154 2.79 3.19 -0.15
N PHE A 155 2.90 1.86 -0.13
CA PHE A 155 2.71 1.08 1.08
C PHE A 155 3.76 1.39 2.15
N CYS A 156 5.05 1.50 1.78
CA CYS A 156 6.11 1.94 2.68
C CYS A 156 5.81 3.30 3.34
N LYS A 157 5.27 4.28 2.58
CA LYS A 157 4.89 5.59 3.14
C LYS A 157 3.83 5.48 4.23
N VAL A 158 2.83 4.61 4.03
CA VAL A 158 1.79 4.37 5.04
C VAL A 158 2.38 3.69 6.27
N LEU A 159 3.26 2.71 6.09
CA LEU A 159 3.97 2.05 7.20
C LEU A 159 4.81 3.06 8.01
N LEU A 160 5.55 3.94 7.34
CA LEU A 160 6.34 4.98 8.01
C LEU A 160 5.48 5.98 8.79
N ALA A 161 4.33 6.39 8.25
CA ALA A 161 3.40 7.26 8.96
C ALA A 161 2.88 6.59 10.24
N LYS A 162 2.77 5.26 10.25
CA LYS A 162 2.39 4.43 11.41
C LYS A 162 3.57 4.06 12.32
N ASP A 163 4.75 4.68 12.12
CA ASP A 163 6.01 4.37 12.81
C ASP A 163 6.49 2.91 12.70
N LYS A 164 5.98 2.16 11.70
CA LYS A 164 6.36 0.77 11.39
C LYS A 164 7.58 0.72 10.48
N LYS A 165 8.71 1.23 10.97
CA LYS A 165 9.92 1.45 10.18
C LYS A 165 10.57 0.15 9.72
N GLU A 166 10.59 -0.87 10.55
CA GLU A 166 11.17 -2.18 10.23
C GLU A 166 10.38 -2.89 9.11
N GLU A 167 9.06 -2.79 9.14
CA GLU A 167 8.15 -3.27 8.11
C GLU A 167 8.36 -2.50 6.81
N ALA A 168 8.47 -1.17 6.88
CA ALA A 168 8.76 -0.35 5.72
C ALA A 168 10.10 -0.75 5.06
N VAL A 169 11.15 -1.02 5.86
CA VAL A 169 12.41 -1.56 5.36
C VAL A 169 12.22 -2.92 4.68
N ALA A 170 11.43 -3.81 5.27
CA ALA A 170 11.18 -5.15 4.72
C ALA A 170 10.46 -5.08 3.37
N ILE A 171 9.41 -4.26 3.25
CA ILE A 171 8.68 -4.04 2.00
C ILE A 171 9.55 -3.36 0.94
N ALA A 172 10.31 -2.33 1.31
CA ALA A 172 11.25 -1.69 0.40
C ALA A 172 12.32 -2.67 -0.12
N TYR A 173 12.79 -3.57 0.74
CA TYR A 173 13.72 -4.63 0.34
C TYR A 173 13.08 -5.63 -0.62
N LEU A 174 11.82 -6.02 -0.41
CA LEU A 174 11.09 -6.82 -1.40
C LEU A 174 11.03 -6.10 -2.76
N ASN A 175 10.81 -4.79 -2.77
CA ASN A 175 10.75 -4.00 -3.99
C ASN A 175 12.07 -4.08 -4.80
N THR A 176 13.22 -4.13 -4.14
CA THR A 176 14.51 -4.35 -4.83
C THR A 176 14.66 -5.75 -5.40
N GLN A 177 13.94 -6.75 -4.87
CA GLN A 177 13.94 -8.11 -5.43
C GLN A 177 13.02 -8.22 -6.66
N ILE A 178 11.98 -7.40 -6.73
CA ILE A 178 11.05 -7.37 -7.87
C ILE A 178 11.62 -6.52 -9.01
N PHE A 179 12.27 -5.40 -8.70
CA PHE A 179 12.82 -4.46 -9.70
C PHE A 179 14.34 -4.24 -9.53
N PRO A 180 15.18 -5.27 -9.70
CA PRO A 180 16.62 -5.20 -9.38
C PRO A 180 17.43 -4.27 -10.30
N SER A 181 16.88 -3.83 -11.44
CA SER A 181 17.54 -2.90 -12.37
C SER A 181 17.17 -1.43 -12.13
N GLU A 182 16.22 -1.16 -11.23
CA GLU A 182 15.69 0.19 -11.01
C GLU A 182 16.51 0.93 -9.93
N ILE A 183 17.19 2.00 -10.29
CA ILE A 183 17.99 2.81 -9.33
C ILE A 183 17.12 3.28 -8.15
N SER A 184 15.92 3.76 -8.47
CA SER A 184 14.99 4.36 -7.51
C SER A 184 14.53 3.42 -6.38
N VAL A 185 14.55 2.09 -6.56
CA VAL A 185 14.15 1.17 -5.47
C VAL A 185 15.24 1.02 -4.43
N TYR A 186 16.52 1.09 -4.83
CA TYR A 186 17.66 1.10 -3.91
C TYR A 186 17.76 2.44 -3.17
N GLU A 187 17.52 3.56 -3.87
CA GLU A 187 17.41 4.88 -3.25
C GLU A 187 16.28 4.91 -2.21
N THR A 188 15.09 4.41 -2.56
CA THR A 188 13.94 4.34 -1.64
C THR A 188 14.27 3.50 -0.41
N LEU A 189 14.86 2.31 -0.60
CA LEU A 189 15.28 1.46 0.51
C LEU A 189 16.31 2.15 1.41
N ALA A 190 17.32 2.81 0.85
CA ALA A 190 18.35 3.51 1.60
C ALA A 190 17.77 4.65 2.44
N ASN A 191 16.88 5.45 1.85
CA ASN A 191 16.16 6.51 2.56
C ASN A 191 15.36 5.97 3.76
N ILE A 192 14.60 4.89 3.55
CA ILE A 192 13.81 4.25 4.60
C ILE A 192 14.72 3.65 5.70
N GLN A 193 15.84 3.03 5.32
CA GLN A 193 16.84 2.53 6.27
C GLN A 193 17.45 3.66 7.11
N GLY A 194 17.70 4.83 6.52
CA GLY A 194 18.11 6.02 7.25
C GLY A 194 17.10 6.44 8.33
N LEU A 195 15.81 6.48 7.97
CA LEU A 195 14.72 6.77 8.92
C LEU A 195 14.58 5.71 10.02
N ALA A 196 14.93 4.45 9.71
CA ALA A 196 14.98 3.32 10.63
C ALA A 196 16.29 3.23 11.44
N ASN A 197 17.15 4.26 11.39
CA ASN A 197 18.45 4.29 12.05
C ASN A 197 19.41 3.15 11.62
N LYS A 198 19.23 2.60 10.42
CA LYS A 198 20.07 1.57 9.80
C LYS A 198 21.04 2.20 8.81
N LYS A 199 21.80 3.20 9.27
CA LYS A 199 22.65 4.06 8.43
C LYS A 199 23.71 3.27 7.63
N ALA A 200 24.29 2.23 8.23
CA ALA A 200 25.25 1.37 7.54
C ALA A 200 24.62 0.63 6.35
N ASP A 201 23.41 0.09 6.53
CA ASP A 201 22.67 -0.59 5.45
C ASP A 201 22.24 0.40 4.37
N ALA A 202 21.86 1.63 4.76
CA ALA A 202 21.51 2.71 3.82
C ALA A 202 22.68 3.02 2.87
N ILE A 203 23.90 3.17 3.41
CA ILE A 203 25.11 3.40 2.60
C ILE A 203 25.33 2.27 1.59
N VAL A 204 25.12 1.01 2.01
CA VAL A 204 25.25 -0.15 1.09
C VAL A 204 24.27 -0.03 -0.08
N ASN A 205 23.02 0.38 0.17
CA ASN A 205 22.04 0.52 -0.90
C ASN A 205 22.23 1.77 -1.76
N TYR A 206 22.75 2.88 -1.22
CA TYR A 206 23.19 4.00 -2.04
C TYR A 206 24.33 3.60 -2.99
N LYS A 207 25.28 2.79 -2.53
CA LYS A 207 26.35 2.26 -3.40
C LYS A 207 25.78 1.41 -4.53
N LYS A 208 24.82 0.52 -4.24
CA LYS A 208 24.11 -0.24 -5.28
C LYS A 208 23.39 0.65 -6.28
N ALA A 209 22.74 1.74 -5.83
CA ALA A 209 22.11 2.70 -6.72
C ALA A 209 23.15 3.38 -7.64
N LEU A 210 24.31 3.75 -7.09
CA LEU A 210 25.44 4.37 -7.82
C LEU A 210 26.19 3.39 -8.73
N GLU A 211 26.15 2.07 -8.46
CA GLU A 211 26.66 1.06 -9.38
C GLU A 211 25.86 1.01 -10.68
N ILE A 212 24.55 1.32 -10.61
CA ILE A 212 23.67 1.39 -11.78
C ILE A 212 23.80 2.74 -12.49
N ASP A 213 23.90 3.84 -11.74
CA ASP A 213 24.10 5.18 -12.29
C ASP A 213 25.13 5.99 -11.47
N PRO A 214 26.42 5.97 -11.88
CA PRO A 214 27.51 6.64 -11.16
C PRO A 214 27.45 8.17 -11.18
N GLU A 215 26.64 8.78 -12.05
CA GLU A 215 26.59 10.24 -12.25
C GLU A 215 25.61 10.95 -11.29
N ARG A 216 24.91 10.21 -10.44
CA ARG A 216 23.96 10.73 -9.45
C ARG A 216 24.64 11.43 -8.27
N GLU A 217 25.06 12.68 -8.49
CA GLU A 217 25.69 13.54 -7.47
C GLU A 217 24.82 13.78 -6.23
N ASP A 218 23.49 13.79 -6.39
CA ASP A 218 22.53 13.86 -5.30
C ASP A 218 22.63 12.64 -4.37
N LEU A 219 22.77 11.43 -4.93
CA LEU A 219 22.94 10.20 -4.14
C LEU A 219 24.31 10.14 -3.44
N LYS A 220 25.38 10.62 -4.10
CA LYS A 220 26.70 10.75 -3.47
C LYS A 220 26.64 11.67 -2.26
N SER A 221 25.94 12.80 -2.39
CA SER A 221 25.76 13.78 -1.33
C SER A 221 24.99 13.20 -0.14
N LEU A 222 23.87 12.51 -0.40
CA LEU A 222 23.08 11.82 0.63
C LEU A 222 23.90 10.74 1.35
N MET A 223 24.62 9.91 0.60
CA MET A 223 25.48 8.87 1.18
C MET A 223 26.55 9.47 2.10
N SER A 224 27.20 10.56 1.67
CA SER A 224 28.23 11.24 2.47
C SER A 224 27.69 11.76 3.80
N LEU A 225 26.43 12.22 3.84
CA LEU A 225 25.77 12.64 5.08
C LEU A 225 25.68 11.47 6.08
N PHE A 226 25.24 10.29 5.63
CA PHE A 226 25.18 9.09 6.48
C PHE A 226 26.57 8.62 6.94
N GLU A 227 27.59 8.73 6.08
CA GLU A 227 28.97 8.38 6.45
C GLU A 227 29.53 9.32 7.53
N LYS A 228 29.24 10.63 7.43
CA LYS A 228 29.64 11.63 8.42
C LYS A 228 28.95 11.37 9.76
N ASP A 229 27.65 11.10 9.74
CA ASP A 229 26.87 10.78 10.93
C ASP A 229 27.43 9.56 11.67
N LEU A 230 27.70 8.45 10.97
CA LEU A 230 28.28 7.24 11.56
C LEU A 230 29.68 7.47 12.16
N LYS A 231 30.47 8.38 11.58
CA LYS A 231 31.78 8.75 12.15
C LYS A 231 31.63 9.56 13.43
N ASN A 232 30.59 10.37 13.54
CA ASN A 232 30.31 11.17 14.73
C ASN A 232 29.75 10.33 15.88
N GLU A 233 28.92 9.31 15.59
CA GLU A 233 28.38 8.39 16.61
C GLU A 233 29.43 7.48 17.26
N LYS A 234 30.59 7.31 16.63
CA LYS A 234 31.71 6.50 17.13
C LYS A 234 32.73 7.30 17.96
N LYS A 235 32.55 8.61 18.09
CA LYS A 235 33.38 9.51 18.90
C LYS A 235 32.70 9.79 20.23
#